data_AF-I0IDJ1-F1
#
_entry.id   AF-I0IDJ1-F1
#
_cell.length_a   1.000
_cell.length_b   1.000
_cell.length_c   1.000
_cell.angle_alpha   90.00
_cell.angle_beta   90.00
_cell.angle_gamma   90.00
#
_symmetry.space_group_name_H-M   'P 1'
#
loop_
_entity.id
_entity.type
_entity.pdbx_description
1 polymer ?
#
loop_
_entity_poly.entity_id
_entity_poly.type
_entity_poly.pdbx_seq_one_letter_code
_entity_poly.pdbx_strand_id
1 'polypeptide(L)'
;MALPAVIKFDCPGCRQRIRLPGEAAGRRARCGSCKEVVRVPALQAPKPEPKPARAVNVDEELGDFLSDMLSEDREFGTHDAFAPPKKFDRAARQAARARETDELSEEDEDALDALRERAPEPEPAARAKPAAGAPRPPAAPAPASQAATPAPRVAAAATAAAAPPAGYPVDANPGPFLMVRSISAVGIRLCFPMEQLRDPRFRASVPGICVFSGKPLGGNAYARPMVFNNQHEDGDELVRMVELRNEKAIRGKYSAAAFVEETGLLEELPPPLNLAMPYAVSAGHHESSLACEAHISNTAAHAGYCEVVIPSPEAALAWVAAVNGICHESFALLQQKGSRVSSEAWTRLPQSTRDRIGMWCTFRKGEHFRAYARDSHSSEKDAGLGGILVTDQRLVFHLYRTTWSLPLSEPLTLFVRARNATFGLAALPAGGEMRPMCNVLRGDAALLFDALEAVAENLKVETEDEGLAEAA
;
A
#
# COMPACT_ATOMS: atom_id res chain seq x y z
N MET A 1 -4.76 -12.01 57.64
CA MET A 1 -5.94 -11.33 57.07
C MET A 1 -5.50 -10.68 55.76
N ALA A 2 -6.01 -11.13 54.62
CA ALA A 2 -5.66 -10.55 53.32
C ALA A 2 -6.41 -9.21 53.14
N LEU A 3 -5.70 -8.17 52.70
CA LEU A 3 -6.31 -6.88 52.38
C LEU A 3 -7.25 -7.06 51.16
N PRO A 4 -8.47 -6.49 51.17
CA PRO A 4 -9.40 -6.62 50.06
C PRO A 4 -8.82 -5.94 48.81
N ALA A 5 -8.80 -6.68 47.69
CA ALA A 5 -8.36 -6.13 46.41
C ALA A 5 -9.26 -4.95 45.99
N VAL A 6 -8.67 -3.88 45.46
CA VAL A 6 -9.41 -2.68 44.99
C VAL A 6 -9.30 -2.61 43.47
N ILE A 7 -10.45 -2.57 42.79
CA ILE A 7 -10.56 -2.42 41.33
C ILE A 7 -10.65 -0.92 41.01
N LYS A 8 -9.85 -0.47 40.05
CA LYS A 8 -9.84 0.91 39.55
C LYS A 8 -10.15 0.91 38.06
N PHE A 9 -11.16 1.67 37.64
CA PHE A 9 -11.52 1.84 36.23
C PHE A 9 -12.19 3.21 36.03
N ASP A 10 -12.23 3.69 34.79
CA ASP A 10 -12.80 4.99 34.45
C ASP A 10 -14.27 4.84 34.00
N CYS A 11 -15.12 5.78 34.43
CA CYS A 11 -16.54 5.77 34.08
C CYS A 11 -16.77 6.11 32.59
N PRO A 12 -17.51 5.32 31.79
CA PRO A 12 -17.78 5.65 30.38
C PRO A 12 -18.55 6.95 30.17
N GLY A 13 -19.38 7.39 31.13
CA GLY A 13 -20.14 8.63 31.03
C GLY A 13 -19.32 9.89 31.28
N CYS A 14 -18.68 9.98 32.45
CA CYS A 14 -17.97 11.19 32.90
C CYS A 14 -16.44 11.07 32.94
N ARG A 15 -15.88 9.91 32.58
CA ARG A 15 -14.44 9.59 32.61
C ARG A 15 -13.76 9.71 33.99
N GLN A 16 -14.53 9.86 35.06
CA GLN A 16 -13.97 9.91 36.41
C GLN A 16 -13.55 8.52 36.90
N ARG A 17 -12.38 8.43 37.52
CA ARG A 17 -11.80 7.18 38.04
C ARG A 17 -12.57 6.68 39.27
N ILE A 18 -13.20 5.52 39.14
CA ILE A 18 -13.97 4.87 40.21
C ILE A 18 -13.08 3.85 40.92
N ARG A 19 -13.18 3.76 42.25
CA ARG A 19 -12.53 2.73 43.08
C ARG A 19 -13.60 1.91 43.77
N LEU A 20 -13.60 0.59 43.54
CA LEU A 20 -14.56 -0.34 44.15
C LEU A 20 -13.82 -1.53 44.78
N PRO A 21 -14.42 -2.17 45.81
CA PRO A 21 -13.89 -3.42 46.35
C PRO A 21 -13.96 -4.54 45.31
N GLY A 22 -13.05 -5.52 45.40
CA GLY A 22 -12.94 -6.64 44.46
C GLY A 22 -14.23 -7.47 44.34
N GLU A 23 -15.05 -7.50 45.38
CA GLU A 23 -16.37 -8.16 45.40
C GLU A 23 -17.37 -7.55 44.40
N ALA A 24 -17.12 -6.32 43.94
CA ALA A 24 -17.93 -5.64 42.94
C ALA A 24 -17.59 -6.09 41.50
N ALA A 25 -16.55 -6.89 41.29
CA ALA A 25 -16.15 -7.38 39.96
C ALA A 25 -17.33 -8.06 39.24
N GLY A 26 -17.57 -7.68 37.98
CA GLY A 26 -18.65 -8.21 37.16
C GLY A 26 -20.06 -7.72 37.52
N ARG A 27 -20.24 -7.00 38.64
CA ARG A 27 -21.53 -6.42 39.07
C ARG A 27 -21.77 -5.06 38.42
N ARG A 28 -23.00 -4.54 38.56
CA ARG A 28 -23.36 -3.17 38.18
C ARG A 28 -23.16 -2.24 39.37
N ALA A 29 -22.52 -1.09 39.16
CA ALA A 29 -22.32 -0.05 40.16
C ALA A 29 -22.76 1.31 39.59
N ARG A 30 -23.19 2.25 40.44
CA ARG A 30 -23.50 3.62 40.02
C ARG A 30 -22.27 4.50 40.19
N CYS A 31 -21.97 5.33 39.19
CA CYS A 31 -20.91 6.32 39.31
C CYS A 31 -21.26 7.36 40.39
N GLY A 32 -20.30 7.68 41.28
CA GLY A 32 -20.50 8.70 42.32
C GLY A 32 -20.71 10.11 41.77
N SER A 33 -20.24 10.40 40.55
CA SER A 33 -20.32 11.73 39.94
C SER A 33 -21.54 11.88 39.02
N CYS A 34 -21.66 11.08 37.97
CA CYS A 34 -22.75 11.21 36.99
C CYS A 34 -23.97 10.32 37.27
N LYS A 35 -23.93 9.46 38.30
CA LYS A 35 -24.99 8.50 38.68
C LYS A 35 -25.31 7.41 37.64
N GLU A 36 -24.58 7.37 36.52
CA GLU A 36 -24.75 6.36 35.48
C GLU A 36 -24.39 4.96 36.00
N VAL A 37 -25.14 3.95 35.55
CA VAL A 37 -24.97 2.55 35.94
C VAL A 37 -23.92 1.90 35.03
N VAL A 38 -22.75 1.61 35.59
CA VAL A 38 -21.59 1.03 34.89
C VAL A 38 -21.37 -0.42 35.29
N ARG A 39 -20.92 -1.26 34.34
CA ARG A 39 -20.57 -2.65 34.61
C ARG A 39 -19.10 -2.71 35.03
N VAL A 40 -18.83 -3.17 36.26
CA VAL A 40 -17.47 -3.30 36.78
C VAL A 40 -16.77 -4.43 36.04
N PRO A 41 -15.54 -4.23 35.53
CA PRO A 41 -14.77 -5.30 34.88
C PRO A 41 -14.68 -6.54 35.77
N ALA A 42 -14.88 -7.72 35.19
CA ALA A 42 -14.65 -8.96 35.90
C ALA A 42 -13.14 -9.11 36.17
N LEU A 43 -12.77 -9.53 37.38
CA LEU A 43 -11.42 -10.00 37.67
C LEU A 43 -11.18 -11.18 36.74
N GLN A 44 -10.33 -10.99 35.72
CA GLN A 44 -9.85 -12.11 34.93
C GLN A 44 -9.16 -13.03 35.93
N ALA A 45 -9.66 -14.26 36.06
CA ALA A 45 -8.99 -15.27 36.87
C ALA A 45 -7.52 -15.32 36.41
N PRO A 46 -6.55 -15.34 37.34
CA PRO A 46 -5.14 -15.38 36.97
C PRO A 46 -4.97 -16.49 35.94
N LYS A 47 -4.53 -16.10 34.74
CA LYS A 47 -4.27 -17.04 33.64
C LYS A 47 -3.37 -18.13 34.22
N PRO A 48 -3.78 -19.42 34.17
CA PRO A 48 -2.99 -20.48 34.78
C PRO A 48 -1.56 -20.37 34.26
N GLU A 49 -0.60 -20.29 35.19
CA GLU A 49 0.81 -20.21 34.85
C GLU A 49 1.12 -21.33 33.85
N PRO A 50 1.80 -21.02 32.73
CA PRO A 50 2.14 -22.03 31.74
C PRO A 50 2.95 -23.11 32.46
N LYS A 51 2.37 -24.31 32.53
CA LYS A 51 3.02 -25.53 33.00
C LYS A 51 4.40 -25.56 32.35
N PRO A 52 5.51 -25.68 33.11
CA PRO A 52 6.85 -25.58 32.55
C PRO A 52 6.93 -26.55 31.37
N ALA A 53 7.19 -25.99 30.19
CA ALA A 53 7.32 -26.75 28.98
C ALA A 53 8.35 -27.85 29.26
N ARG A 54 7.92 -29.10 29.11
CA ARG A 54 8.82 -30.24 29.06
C ARG A 54 9.88 -29.87 28.02
N ALA A 55 11.16 -29.93 28.37
CA ALA A 55 12.24 -29.70 27.41
C ALA A 55 12.06 -30.71 26.27
N VAL A 56 11.46 -30.26 25.17
CA VAL A 56 11.40 -31.00 23.92
C VAL A 56 12.70 -30.67 23.20
N ASN A 57 13.46 -31.70 22.83
CA ASN A 57 14.65 -31.56 22.00
C ASN A 57 14.22 -30.97 20.65
N VAL A 58 14.48 -29.67 20.48
CA VAL A 58 14.10 -28.91 19.27
C VAL A 58 14.81 -29.45 18.02
N ASP A 59 15.95 -30.12 18.19
CA ASP A 59 16.72 -30.70 17.09
C ASP A 59 16.05 -31.94 16.45
N GLU A 60 15.16 -32.63 17.17
CA GLU A 60 14.48 -33.83 16.65
C GLU A 60 13.18 -33.46 15.91
N GLU A 61 12.38 -32.51 16.43
CA GLU A 61 11.14 -32.07 15.76
C GLU A 61 11.39 -31.19 14.52
N LEU A 62 12.49 -30.41 14.48
CA LEU A 62 12.82 -29.62 13.29
C LEU A 62 13.32 -30.51 12.13
N GLY A 63 13.93 -31.66 12.45
CA GLY A 63 14.33 -32.67 11.48
C GLY A 63 13.12 -33.33 10.81
N ASP A 64 12.13 -33.74 11.60
CA ASP A 64 10.92 -34.38 11.08
C ASP A 64 10.05 -33.39 10.27
N PHE A 65 9.93 -32.14 10.71
CA PHE A 65 9.16 -31.12 9.99
C PHE A 65 9.78 -30.74 8.63
N LEU A 66 11.11 -30.68 8.54
CA LEU A 66 11.79 -30.39 7.27
C LEU A 66 11.81 -31.61 6.34
N SER A 67 11.81 -32.82 6.88
CA SER A 67 11.65 -34.05 6.09
C SER A 67 10.26 -34.15 5.46
N ASP A 68 9.20 -33.82 6.20
CA ASP A 68 7.81 -33.78 5.71
C ASP A 68 7.56 -32.64 4.70
N MET A 69 8.34 -31.56 4.77
CA MET A 69 8.26 -30.43 3.83
C MET A 69 9.06 -30.65 2.53
N LEU A 70 10.05 -31.56 2.53
CA LEU A 70 10.91 -31.85 1.38
C LEU A 70 10.58 -33.18 0.68
N SER A 71 9.62 -33.95 1.19
CA SER A 71 9.06 -35.13 0.52
C SER A 71 7.77 -34.75 -0.23
N GLU A 72 7.94 -34.23 -1.44
CA GLU A 72 6.84 -33.93 -2.38
C GLU A 72 6.07 -35.21 -2.80
N ASP A 73 4.90 -35.00 -3.44
CA ASP A 73 3.96 -35.98 -4.03
C ASP A 73 2.80 -36.49 -3.16
N ARG A 74 2.10 -35.59 -2.45
CA ARG A 74 0.73 -35.87 -1.99
C ARG A 74 -0.29 -35.09 -2.81
N GLU A 75 -1.01 -35.81 -3.68
CA GLU A 75 -2.22 -35.33 -4.37
C GLU A 75 -3.19 -34.75 -3.34
N PHE A 76 -3.31 -33.43 -3.29
CA PHE A 76 -4.25 -32.75 -2.42
C PHE A 76 -5.64 -32.78 -3.05
N GLY A 77 -6.47 -33.68 -2.50
CA GLY A 77 -7.90 -33.75 -2.76
C GLY A 77 -8.59 -32.41 -2.49
N THR A 78 -9.50 -32.07 -3.39
CA THR A 78 -10.46 -30.98 -3.28
C THR A 78 -11.36 -31.17 -2.06
N HIS A 79 -11.26 -30.32 -1.04
CA HIS A 79 -12.38 -30.11 -0.12
C HIS A 79 -12.41 -28.69 0.51
N ASP A 80 -13.62 -28.15 0.42
CA ASP A 80 -14.31 -27.18 1.28
C ASP A 80 -14.09 -25.67 1.12
N ALA A 81 -15.18 -25.06 0.63
CA ALA A 81 -15.47 -23.65 0.52
C ALA A 81 -15.47 -22.95 1.88
N PHE A 82 -14.67 -21.90 2.01
CA PHE A 82 -14.72 -20.96 3.12
C PHE A 82 -16.01 -20.13 3.05
N ALA A 83 -16.91 -20.32 4.02
CA ALA A 83 -18.02 -19.41 4.26
C ALA A 83 -17.52 -18.08 4.86
N PRO A 84 -17.96 -16.92 4.38
CA PRO A 84 -17.51 -15.63 4.89
C PRO A 84 -18.10 -15.31 6.29
N PRO A 85 -17.39 -14.50 7.11
CA PRO A 85 -17.79 -14.20 8.48
C PRO A 85 -19.04 -13.27 8.56
N LYS A 86 -19.99 -13.65 9.41
CA LYS A 86 -21.33 -13.04 9.61
C LYS A 86 -21.37 -11.62 10.21
N LYS A 87 -20.24 -10.92 10.38
CA LYS A 87 -20.19 -9.64 11.14
C LYS A 87 -20.44 -8.38 10.32
N PHE A 88 -20.49 -8.46 8.99
CA PHE A 88 -20.65 -7.29 8.11
C PHE A 88 -22.10 -6.85 7.84
N ASP A 89 -23.09 -7.60 8.32
CA ASP A 89 -24.48 -7.43 7.87
C ASP A 89 -25.24 -6.25 8.54
N ARG A 90 -24.67 -5.60 9.56
CA ARG A 90 -25.33 -4.50 10.29
C ARG A 90 -25.05 -3.10 9.71
N ALA A 91 -23.82 -2.83 9.29
CA ALA A 91 -23.44 -1.54 8.70
C ALA A 91 -24.06 -1.35 7.31
N ALA A 92 -24.11 -2.42 6.50
CA ALA A 92 -24.75 -2.40 5.18
C ALA A 92 -26.27 -2.20 5.27
N ARG A 93 -26.94 -2.75 6.31
CA ARG A 93 -28.38 -2.53 6.54
C ARG A 93 -28.70 -1.12 7.03
N GLN A 94 -27.80 -0.46 7.76
CA GLN A 94 -27.96 0.93 8.16
C GLN A 94 -27.76 1.90 6.98
N ALA A 95 -26.80 1.62 6.09
CA ALA A 95 -26.58 2.40 4.88
C ALA A 95 -27.73 2.26 3.85
N ALA A 96 -28.33 1.07 3.73
CA ALA A 96 -29.50 0.85 2.87
C ALA A 96 -30.76 1.57 3.39
N ARG A 97 -30.99 1.57 4.72
CA ARG A 97 -32.12 2.28 5.32
C ARG A 97 -32.00 3.81 5.27
N ALA A 98 -30.78 4.35 5.28
CA ALA A 98 -30.57 5.80 5.18
C ALA A 98 -30.87 6.35 3.76
N ARG A 99 -30.88 5.48 2.73
CA ARG A 99 -31.21 5.84 1.34
C ARG A 99 -32.69 5.74 1.01
N GLU A 100 -33.48 5.06 1.84
CA GLU A 100 -34.93 4.88 1.65
C GLU A 100 -35.74 6.06 2.23
N THR A 101 -35.09 7.03 2.88
CA THR A 101 -35.72 8.22 3.49
C THR A 101 -35.35 9.54 2.84
N ASP A 102 -34.73 9.51 1.65
CA ASP A 102 -34.32 10.70 0.89
C ASP A 102 -35.12 10.78 -0.43
N GLU A 103 -36.44 10.52 -0.36
CA GLU A 103 -37.38 10.96 -1.39
C GLU A 103 -37.53 12.48 -1.26
N LEU A 104 -36.73 13.21 -2.05
CA LEU A 104 -36.92 14.63 -2.30
C LEU A 104 -38.36 14.84 -2.78
N SER A 105 -39.12 15.65 -2.04
CA SER A 105 -40.48 16.03 -2.43
C SER A 105 -40.46 16.80 -3.75
N GLU A 106 -41.46 16.60 -4.60
CA GLU A 106 -41.64 17.30 -5.89
C GLU A 106 -41.55 18.84 -5.77
N GLU A 107 -41.77 19.39 -4.57
CA GLU A 107 -41.63 20.82 -4.27
C GLU A 107 -40.17 21.34 -4.30
N ASP A 108 -39.16 20.47 -4.13
CA ASP A 108 -37.75 20.86 -4.17
C ASP A 108 -37.16 20.88 -5.58
N GLU A 109 -37.74 20.14 -6.54
CA GLU A 109 -37.31 20.19 -7.95
C GLU A 109 -37.75 21.51 -8.63
N ASP A 110 -38.95 22.01 -8.32
CA ASP A 110 -39.44 23.31 -8.82
C ASP A 110 -38.61 24.49 -8.30
N ALA A 111 -38.03 24.39 -7.09
CA ALA A 111 -37.16 25.41 -6.52
C ALA A 111 -35.78 25.47 -7.19
N LEU A 112 -35.28 24.33 -7.69
CA LEU A 112 -34.00 24.23 -8.38
C LEU A 112 -34.08 24.74 -9.83
N ASP A 113 -35.21 24.53 -10.52
CA ASP A 113 -35.40 25.09 -11.86
C ASP A 113 -35.61 26.62 -11.84
N ALA A 114 -36.25 27.17 -10.81
CA ALA A 114 -36.37 28.62 -10.62
C ALA A 114 -35.02 29.34 -10.36
N LEU A 115 -34.02 28.62 -9.82
CA LEU A 115 -32.66 29.15 -9.65
C LEU A 115 -31.83 29.08 -10.93
N ARG A 116 -32.20 28.20 -11.87
CA ARG A 116 -31.51 28.03 -13.16
C ARG A 116 -31.86 29.13 -14.16
N GLU A 117 -33.07 29.68 -14.10
CA GLU A 117 -33.50 30.79 -14.96
C GLU A 117 -32.95 32.17 -14.53
N ARG A 118 -32.27 32.28 -13.39
CA ARG A 118 -31.72 33.55 -12.88
C ARG A 118 -30.22 33.73 -13.08
N ALA A 119 -29.54 32.82 -13.78
CA ALA A 119 -28.13 32.98 -14.10
C ALA A 119 -27.95 33.98 -15.26
N PRO A 120 -27.24 35.12 -15.06
CA PRO A 120 -26.98 36.06 -16.14
C PRO A 120 -26.05 35.42 -17.19
N GLU A 121 -26.40 35.60 -18.47
CA GLU A 121 -25.58 35.17 -19.60
C GLU A 121 -24.17 35.76 -19.51
N PRO A 122 -23.11 34.97 -19.76
CA PRO A 122 -21.75 35.48 -19.76
C PRO A 122 -21.52 36.42 -20.94
N GLU A 123 -21.10 37.65 -20.66
CA GLU A 123 -20.68 38.63 -21.67
C GLU A 123 -19.58 38.06 -22.58
N PRO A 124 -19.64 38.33 -23.91
CA PRO A 124 -18.65 37.86 -24.85
C PRO A 124 -17.30 38.55 -24.61
N ALA A 125 -16.31 37.76 -24.21
CA ALA A 125 -14.94 38.20 -24.05
C ALA A 125 -14.39 38.88 -25.32
N ALA A 126 -13.98 40.14 -25.17
CA ALA A 126 -13.37 40.94 -26.21
C ALA A 126 -12.09 40.28 -26.76
N ARG A 127 -12.08 40.02 -28.07
CA ARG A 127 -10.90 39.58 -28.83
C ARG A 127 -9.79 40.62 -28.72
N ALA A 128 -8.71 40.30 -28.01
CA ALA A 128 -7.47 41.04 -28.07
C ALA A 128 -6.78 40.80 -29.44
N LYS A 129 -6.42 41.90 -30.12
CA LYS A 129 -5.61 41.90 -31.35
C LYS A 129 -4.19 41.40 -31.07
N PRO A 130 -3.57 40.61 -31.97
CA PRO A 130 -2.17 40.24 -31.85
C PRO A 130 -1.27 41.46 -32.15
N ALA A 131 -0.37 41.77 -31.21
CA ALA A 131 0.65 42.80 -31.38
C ALA A 131 1.74 42.32 -32.34
N ALA A 132 2.14 43.23 -33.23
CA ALA A 132 3.12 43.02 -34.27
C ALA A 132 4.56 42.95 -33.72
N GLY A 133 5.32 41.99 -34.27
CA GLY A 133 6.76 42.00 -34.55
C GLY A 133 7.73 42.75 -33.64
N ALA A 134 8.46 41.99 -32.81
CA ALA A 134 9.78 42.39 -32.34
C ALA A 134 10.88 41.77 -33.24
N PRO A 135 11.92 42.53 -33.62
CA PRO A 135 12.96 42.06 -34.52
C PRO A 135 13.93 41.08 -33.83
N ARG A 136 14.28 40.04 -34.59
CA ARG A 136 15.22 38.97 -34.24
C ARG A 136 16.66 39.52 -34.19
N PRO A 137 17.44 39.30 -33.11
CA PRO A 137 18.85 39.68 -33.08
C PRO A 137 19.69 38.80 -34.02
N PRO A 138 20.78 39.33 -34.61
CA PRO A 138 21.61 38.60 -35.56
C PRO A 138 22.42 37.48 -34.87
N ALA A 139 22.56 36.37 -35.60
CA ALA A 139 23.27 35.17 -35.16
C ALA A 139 24.76 35.45 -34.94
N ALA A 140 25.27 34.97 -33.81
CA ALA A 140 26.70 34.94 -33.51
C ALA A 140 27.43 33.90 -34.40
N PRO A 141 28.67 34.17 -34.85
CA PRO A 141 29.42 33.23 -35.68
C PRO A 141 29.92 32.03 -34.87
N ALA A 142 29.93 30.87 -35.52
CA ALA A 142 30.37 29.59 -34.97
C ALA A 142 31.87 29.62 -34.59
N PRO A 143 32.28 29.01 -33.46
CA PRO A 143 33.68 28.87 -33.13
C PRO A 143 34.34 27.81 -34.01
N ALA A 144 35.53 28.15 -34.49
CA ALA A 144 36.39 27.31 -35.31
C ALA A 144 36.78 26.01 -34.59
N SER A 145 36.70 24.91 -35.35
CA SER A 145 37.17 23.58 -34.97
C SER A 145 38.68 23.61 -34.77
N GLN A 146 39.15 23.45 -33.53
CA GLN A 146 40.54 23.16 -33.23
C GLN A 146 40.72 21.64 -33.21
N ALA A 147 41.58 21.15 -34.10
CA ALA A 147 42.02 19.77 -34.17
C ALA A 147 42.68 19.34 -32.85
N ALA A 148 42.11 18.33 -32.21
CA ALA A 148 42.68 17.72 -31.01
C ALA A 148 43.83 16.78 -31.39
N THR A 149 45.01 17.09 -30.86
CA THR A 149 46.20 16.23 -30.84
C THR A 149 45.93 14.97 -30.01
N PRO A 150 46.35 13.76 -30.45
CA PRO A 150 46.15 12.54 -29.67
C PRO A 150 47.11 12.48 -28.47
N ALA A 151 46.55 12.34 -27.27
CA ALA A 151 47.31 12.09 -26.04
C ALA A 151 47.88 10.66 -26.00
N PRO A 152 49.03 10.45 -25.33
CA PRO A 152 49.69 9.15 -25.27
C PRO A 152 48.93 8.17 -24.37
N ARG A 153 48.76 6.94 -24.87
CA ARG A 153 48.28 5.77 -24.10
C ARG A 153 49.26 5.45 -22.98
N VAL A 154 48.89 5.75 -21.74
CA VAL A 154 49.52 5.17 -20.56
C VAL A 154 48.86 3.82 -20.29
N ALA A 155 49.65 2.75 -20.40
CA ALA A 155 49.24 1.39 -20.08
C ALA A 155 48.93 1.30 -18.58
N ALA A 156 47.68 0.96 -18.24
CA ALA A 156 47.29 0.60 -16.88
C ALA A 156 47.85 -0.79 -16.55
N ALA A 157 48.95 -0.82 -15.80
CA ALA A 157 49.43 -2.03 -15.15
C ALA A 157 48.44 -2.43 -14.05
N ALA A 158 47.79 -3.57 -14.21
CA ALA A 158 47.01 -4.20 -13.17
C ALA A 158 47.95 -4.67 -12.05
N THR A 159 48.05 -3.89 -10.97
CA THR A 159 48.61 -4.35 -9.71
C THR A 159 47.68 -5.40 -9.11
N ALA A 160 48.12 -6.65 -9.12
CA ALA A 160 47.52 -7.74 -8.37
C ALA A 160 47.47 -7.34 -6.88
N ALA A 161 46.25 -7.15 -6.36
CA ALA A 161 46.03 -6.93 -4.95
C ALA A 161 46.43 -8.20 -4.18
N ALA A 162 47.39 -8.07 -3.27
CA ALA A 162 47.78 -9.11 -2.36
C ALA A 162 46.56 -9.57 -1.53
N ALA A 163 46.41 -10.89 -1.37
CA ALA A 163 45.39 -11.48 -0.52
C ALA A 163 45.50 -10.90 0.91
N PRO A 164 44.39 -10.47 1.54
CA PRO A 164 44.43 -9.95 2.90
C PRO A 164 44.84 -11.07 3.88
N PRO A 165 45.64 -10.76 4.92
CA PRO A 165 46.05 -11.74 5.91
C PRO A 165 44.83 -12.33 6.63
N ALA A 166 44.76 -13.65 6.68
CA ALA A 166 43.77 -14.40 7.43
C ALA A 166 43.95 -14.11 8.94
N GLY A 167 42.98 -13.42 9.55
CA GLY A 167 42.95 -13.25 11.00
C GLY A 167 42.49 -11.90 11.54
N TYR A 168 41.56 -11.19 10.88
CA TYR A 168 40.85 -10.11 11.57
C TYR A 168 39.76 -10.73 12.47
N PRO A 169 39.71 -10.38 13.76
CA PRO A 169 38.55 -10.69 14.58
C PRO A 169 37.34 -10.04 13.92
N VAL A 170 36.34 -10.85 13.54
CA VAL A 170 35.06 -10.36 13.06
C VAL A 170 34.46 -9.54 14.21
N ASP A 171 34.46 -8.21 14.08
CA ASP A 171 33.79 -7.34 15.03
C ASP A 171 32.35 -7.85 15.18
N ALA A 172 31.99 -8.26 16.40
CA ALA A 172 30.75 -8.97 16.70
C ALA A 172 29.48 -8.11 16.57
N ASN A 173 29.59 -6.92 15.98
CA ASN A 173 28.46 -6.06 15.69
C ASN A 173 28.26 -6.06 14.17
N PRO A 174 27.39 -6.93 13.64
CA PRO A 174 27.07 -6.87 12.22
C PRO A 174 26.59 -5.45 11.94
N GLY A 175 27.16 -4.82 10.91
CA GLY A 175 26.71 -3.50 10.46
C GLY A 175 25.20 -3.49 10.18
N PRO A 176 24.63 -2.31 9.92
CA PRO A 176 23.22 -2.23 9.56
C PRO A 176 22.90 -3.16 8.38
N PHE A 177 21.74 -3.79 8.42
CA PHE A 177 21.30 -4.75 7.40
C PHE A 177 19.79 -4.64 7.21
N LEU A 178 19.35 -4.76 5.97
CA LEU A 178 17.96 -4.87 5.56
C LEU A 178 17.69 -6.29 5.05
N MET A 179 16.66 -6.94 5.59
CA MET A 179 16.20 -8.24 5.10
C MET A 179 14.93 -8.06 4.27
N VAL A 180 14.85 -8.75 3.13
CA VAL A 180 13.65 -8.78 2.30
C VAL A 180 12.74 -9.88 2.82
N ARG A 181 11.66 -9.51 3.52
CA ARG A 181 10.74 -10.48 4.13
C ARG A 181 9.73 -11.02 3.13
N SER A 182 9.14 -10.14 2.32
CA SER A 182 8.18 -10.54 1.29
C SER A 182 8.15 -9.56 0.12
N ILE A 183 7.75 -10.10 -1.03
CA ILE A 183 7.62 -9.40 -2.31
C ILE A 183 6.19 -9.68 -2.76
N SER A 184 5.35 -8.65 -2.81
CA SER A 184 3.91 -8.78 -3.08
C SER A 184 3.43 -7.66 -4.01
N ALA A 185 2.21 -7.75 -4.53
CA ALA A 185 1.62 -6.68 -5.33
C ALA A 185 1.54 -5.33 -4.57
N VAL A 186 1.39 -5.34 -3.25
CA VAL A 186 1.31 -4.11 -2.44
C VAL A 186 2.69 -3.41 -2.34
N GLY A 187 3.77 -4.16 -2.54
CA GLY A 187 5.13 -3.67 -2.47
C GLY A 187 6.09 -4.70 -1.88
N ILE A 188 7.29 -4.23 -1.57
CA ILE A 188 8.37 -5.01 -0.97
C ILE A 188 8.42 -4.72 0.51
N ARG A 189 8.22 -5.74 1.34
CA ARG A 189 8.35 -5.65 2.78
C ARG A 189 9.80 -5.89 3.18
N LEU A 190 10.46 -4.83 3.64
CA LEU A 190 11.79 -4.87 4.21
C LEU A 190 11.67 -4.92 5.73
N CYS A 191 12.55 -5.65 6.40
CA CYS A 191 12.65 -5.66 7.86
C CYS A 191 14.09 -5.47 8.34
N PHE A 192 14.23 -4.90 9.53
CA PHE A 192 15.52 -4.67 10.20
C PHE A 192 15.35 -4.61 11.73
N PRO A 193 16.39 -4.96 12.50
CA PRO A 193 16.42 -4.78 13.96
C PRO A 193 16.17 -3.34 14.38
N MET A 194 15.33 -3.15 15.39
CA MET A 194 14.89 -1.84 15.86
C MET A 194 16.06 -0.97 16.38
N GLU A 195 17.14 -1.59 16.85
CA GLU A 195 18.36 -0.92 17.34
C GLU A 195 19.09 -0.18 16.23
N GLN A 196 18.93 -0.60 14.97
CA GLN A 196 19.55 0.09 13.84
C GLN A 196 19.02 1.52 13.66
N LEU A 197 17.83 1.84 14.18
CA LEU A 197 17.32 3.22 14.21
C LEU A 197 18.23 4.16 15.02
N ARG A 198 19.03 3.63 15.97
CA ARG A 198 19.99 4.44 16.72
C ARG A 198 21.17 4.90 15.87
N ASP A 199 21.47 4.22 14.77
CA ASP A 199 22.54 4.61 13.86
C ASP A 199 22.05 5.71 12.89
N PRO A 200 22.59 6.95 12.98
CA PRO A 200 22.23 8.02 12.04
C PRO A 200 22.62 7.70 10.59
N ARG A 201 23.65 6.89 10.34
CA ARG A 201 24.05 6.48 8.98
C ARG A 201 23.01 5.56 8.37
N PHE A 202 22.50 4.60 9.14
CA PHE A 202 21.40 3.75 8.71
C PHE A 202 20.14 4.56 8.42
N ARG A 203 19.76 5.49 9.31
CA ARG A 203 18.60 6.37 9.05
C ARG A 203 18.76 7.24 7.80
N ALA A 204 19.99 7.69 7.53
CA ALA A 204 20.30 8.45 6.32
C ALA A 204 20.51 7.60 5.05
N SER A 205 20.44 6.27 5.15
CA SER A 205 20.64 5.37 4.00
C SER A 205 19.44 5.27 3.05
N VAL A 206 18.27 5.79 3.46
CA VAL A 206 17.06 5.78 2.64
C VAL A 206 17.30 6.62 1.37
N PRO A 207 17.00 6.09 0.17
CA PRO A 207 17.40 6.72 -1.07
C PRO A 207 16.64 8.01 -1.33
N GLY A 208 17.32 8.98 -1.95
CA GLY A 208 16.75 10.27 -2.36
C GLY A 208 15.92 10.21 -3.64
N ILE A 209 15.09 9.19 -3.80
CA ILE A 209 14.14 9.01 -4.91
C ILE A 209 12.73 8.87 -4.35
N CYS A 210 11.71 9.05 -5.18
CA CYS A 210 10.34 8.89 -4.71
C CYS A 210 10.08 7.43 -4.32
N VAL A 211 9.77 7.18 -3.05
CA VAL A 211 9.59 5.82 -2.51
C VAL A 211 8.42 5.04 -3.15
N PHE A 212 7.45 5.76 -3.72
CA PHE A 212 6.26 5.18 -4.36
C PHE A 212 6.47 4.87 -5.84
N SER A 213 7.22 5.69 -6.56
CA SER A 213 7.39 5.57 -8.01
C SER A 213 8.77 5.13 -8.46
N GLY A 214 9.76 5.15 -7.57
CA GLY A 214 11.16 4.85 -7.89
C GLY A 214 11.87 5.94 -8.69
N LYS A 215 11.14 6.97 -9.13
CA LYS A 215 11.66 8.03 -10.00
C LYS A 215 12.51 9.01 -9.22
N PRO A 216 13.56 9.59 -9.86
CA PRO A 216 14.29 10.72 -9.30
C PRO A 216 13.35 11.85 -8.90
N LEU A 217 13.68 12.54 -7.81
CA LEU A 217 12.87 13.64 -7.30
C LEU A 217 12.89 14.82 -8.29
N GLY A 218 11.71 15.27 -8.70
CA GLY A 218 11.53 16.49 -9.49
C GLY A 218 11.52 17.77 -8.63
N GLY A 219 11.18 18.90 -9.24
CA GLY A 219 11.20 20.21 -8.56
C GLY A 219 10.20 20.37 -7.41
N ASN A 220 9.13 19.57 -7.38
CA ASN A 220 8.13 19.55 -6.30
C ASN A 220 8.15 18.18 -5.61
N ALA A 221 9.02 18.04 -4.60
CA ALA A 221 9.14 16.84 -3.78
C ALA A 221 9.20 17.20 -2.30
N TYR A 222 8.87 16.24 -1.45
CA TYR A 222 8.83 16.39 0.00
C TYR A 222 9.58 15.25 0.67
N ALA A 223 10.23 15.54 1.79
CA ALA A 223 10.81 14.56 2.70
C ALA A 223 9.93 14.46 3.95
N ARG A 224 9.69 13.23 4.41
CA ARG A 224 8.85 12.91 5.58
C ARG A 224 9.54 11.88 6.47
N PRO A 225 9.32 11.88 7.79
CA PRO A 225 9.79 10.78 8.61
C PRO A 225 8.94 9.52 8.40
N MET A 226 9.56 8.35 8.41
CA MET A 226 8.87 7.08 8.60
C MET A 226 8.30 7.04 10.02
N VAL A 227 7.02 6.70 10.15
CA VAL A 227 6.34 6.60 11.45
C VAL A 227 5.94 5.15 11.68
N PHE A 228 6.66 4.45 12.56
CA PHE A 228 6.37 3.05 12.88
C PHE A 228 5.26 2.98 13.92
N ASN A 229 4.09 2.46 13.54
CA ASN A 229 2.96 2.37 14.45
C ASN A 229 2.38 0.95 14.47
N ASN A 230 2.47 0.30 15.63
CA ASN A 230 1.85 -1.02 15.87
C ASN A 230 0.81 -0.99 17.00
N GLN A 231 0.48 0.17 17.58
CA GLN A 231 -0.13 0.21 18.91
C GLN A 231 -1.37 1.10 19.09
N HIS A 232 -1.83 1.81 18.06
CA HIS A 232 -2.97 2.72 18.22
C HIS A 232 -4.17 2.31 17.36
N GLU A 233 -5.36 2.23 17.98
CA GLU A 233 -6.64 2.05 17.29
C GLU A 233 -6.91 3.21 16.30
N ASP A 234 -6.34 4.40 16.55
CA ASP A 234 -6.35 5.59 15.67
C ASP A 234 -5.12 5.67 14.75
N GLY A 235 -4.51 4.52 14.43
CA GLY A 235 -3.12 4.45 13.99
C GLY A 235 -2.78 5.26 12.74
N ASP A 236 -3.66 5.26 11.74
CA ASP A 236 -3.42 5.91 10.45
C ASP A 236 -3.48 7.43 10.53
N GLU A 237 -4.40 7.99 11.34
CA GLU A 237 -4.55 9.44 11.50
C GLU A 237 -3.34 10.03 12.22
N LEU A 238 -2.87 9.36 13.28
CA LEU A 238 -1.67 9.77 14.01
C LEU A 238 -0.42 9.72 13.11
N VAL A 239 -0.24 8.63 12.34
CA VAL A 239 0.86 8.49 11.37
C VAL A 239 0.87 9.68 10.43
N ARG A 240 -0.27 9.99 9.80
CA ARG A 240 -0.37 11.07 8.83
C ARG A 240 -0.11 12.44 9.46
N MET A 241 -0.62 12.67 10.66
CA MET A 241 -0.40 13.92 11.40
C MET A 241 1.09 14.15 11.70
N VAL A 242 1.79 13.13 12.21
CA VAL A 242 3.23 13.21 12.53
C VAL A 242 4.05 13.43 11.26
N GLU A 243 3.72 12.74 10.16
CA GLU A 243 4.37 12.94 8.88
C GLU A 243 4.20 14.37 8.35
N LEU A 244 2.97 14.90 8.31
CA LEU A 244 2.68 16.24 7.79
C LEU A 244 3.31 17.34 8.64
N ARG A 245 3.34 17.18 9.97
CA ARG A 245 3.98 18.13 10.89
C ARG A 245 5.47 18.26 10.64
N ASN A 246 6.12 17.16 10.25
CA ASN A 246 7.56 17.06 10.04
C ASN A 246 7.94 17.02 8.55
N GLU A 247 7.00 17.34 7.66
CA GLU A 247 7.22 17.36 6.23
C GLU A 247 8.09 18.56 5.85
N LYS A 248 9.09 18.31 4.98
CA LYS A 248 9.97 19.35 4.45
C LYS A 248 9.99 19.33 2.94
N ALA A 249 9.75 20.47 2.32
CA ALA A 249 9.89 20.62 0.88
C ALA A 249 11.37 20.48 0.46
N ILE A 250 11.63 19.63 -0.53
CA ILE A 250 12.97 19.40 -1.05
C ILE A 250 13.27 20.47 -2.11
N ARG A 251 14.06 21.48 -1.74
CA ARG A 251 14.53 22.53 -2.64
C ARG A 251 16.00 22.28 -2.99
N GLY A 252 16.26 21.70 -4.17
CA GLY A 252 17.61 21.43 -4.66
C GLY A 252 18.14 20.04 -4.30
N LYS A 253 19.41 19.94 -3.91
CA LYS A 253 20.05 18.65 -3.58
C LYS A 253 19.52 18.13 -2.24
N TYR A 254 18.71 17.08 -2.29
CA TYR A 254 18.25 16.37 -1.11
C TYR A 254 19.42 15.70 -0.37
N SER A 255 19.44 15.84 0.96
CA SER A 255 20.35 15.13 1.85
C SER A 255 19.55 14.51 3.00
N ALA A 256 19.46 13.18 3.02
CA ALA A 256 18.80 12.46 4.10
C ALA A 256 19.44 12.74 5.47
N ALA A 257 20.77 12.90 5.51
CA ALA A 257 21.49 13.26 6.73
C ALA A 257 21.09 14.64 7.26
N ALA A 258 20.97 15.64 6.37
CA ALA A 258 20.52 16.98 6.77
C ALA A 258 19.08 16.97 7.29
N PHE A 259 18.19 16.18 6.68
CA PHE A 259 16.84 16.00 7.19
C PHE A 259 16.84 15.38 8.60
N VAL A 260 17.62 14.32 8.81
CA VAL A 260 17.74 13.64 10.11
C VAL A 260 18.19 14.61 11.20
N GLU A 261 19.18 15.45 10.91
CA GLU A 261 19.71 16.45 11.84
C GLU A 261 18.68 17.54 12.16
N GLU A 262 18.01 18.07 11.15
CA GLU A 262 17.07 19.19 11.30
C GLU A 262 15.72 18.74 11.90
N THR A 263 15.28 17.50 11.67
CA THR A 263 13.99 17.01 12.20
C THR A 263 14.11 16.57 13.66
N GLY A 264 15.27 16.06 14.08
CA GLY A 264 15.49 15.68 15.49
C GLY A 264 14.62 14.51 15.96
N LEU A 265 13.98 14.66 17.13
CA LEU A 265 13.13 13.64 17.74
C LEU A 265 11.66 13.90 17.42
N LEU A 266 10.92 12.83 17.11
CA LEU A 266 9.46 12.85 16.93
C LEU A 266 8.80 12.67 18.30
N GLU A 267 8.36 13.76 18.92
CA GLU A 267 7.89 13.80 20.32
C GLU A 267 6.71 12.87 20.61
N GLU A 268 5.93 12.52 19.58
CA GLU A 268 4.73 11.71 19.67
C GLU A 268 5.01 10.20 19.71
N LEU A 269 6.24 9.78 19.40
CA LEU A 269 6.62 8.37 19.30
C LEU A 269 7.49 7.93 20.49
N PRO A 270 7.45 6.65 20.89
CA PRO A 270 8.33 6.13 21.94
C PRO A 270 9.75 5.87 21.40
N PRO A 271 10.81 5.97 22.21
CA PRO A 271 12.15 5.55 21.80
C PRO A 271 12.24 4.03 21.54
N PRO A 272 13.03 3.57 20.55
CA PRO A 272 13.82 4.36 19.58
C PRO A 272 13.02 4.78 18.32
N LEU A 273 11.71 4.54 18.27
CA LEU A 273 10.86 4.88 17.12
C LEU A 273 10.69 6.39 16.91
N ASN A 274 11.04 7.19 17.91
CA ASN A 274 11.08 8.65 17.84
C ASN A 274 12.29 9.21 17.07
N LEU A 275 13.22 8.37 16.63
CA LEU A 275 14.37 8.81 15.84
C LEU A 275 13.97 8.94 14.37
N ALA A 276 13.90 10.18 13.88
CA ALA A 276 13.44 10.46 12.52
C ALA A 276 14.27 9.72 11.45
N MET A 277 13.59 8.99 10.57
CA MET A 277 14.17 8.28 9.44
C MET A 277 13.45 8.73 8.16
N PRO A 278 14.09 9.52 7.29
CA PRO A 278 13.37 10.14 6.19
C PRO A 278 13.04 9.20 5.05
N TYR A 279 11.97 9.49 4.33
CA TYR A 279 11.72 9.02 2.97
C TYR A 279 11.25 10.19 2.10
N ALA A 280 11.46 10.08 0.79
CA ALA A 280 11.10 11.15 -0.15
C ALA A 280 9.88 10.77 -1.00
N VAL A 281 9.04 11.76 -1.28
CA VAL A 281 7.83 11.65 -2.10
C VAL A 281 7.77 12.73 -3.16
N SER A 282 7.36 12.38 -4.38
CA SER A 282 7.05 13.35 -5.43
C SER A 282 5.69 14.00 -5.19
N ALA A 283 5.42 15.18 -5.75
CA ALA A 283 4.11 15.85 -5.67
C ALA A 283 2.89 14.96 -6.00
N GLY A 284 3.00 14.06 -6.98
CA GLY A 284 1.91 13.14 -7.33
C GLY A 284 1.56 12.10 -6.26
N HIS A 285 2.41 11.92 -5.24
CA HIS A 285 2.23 10.97 -4.14
C HIS A 285 2.15 11.67 -2.79
N HIS A 286 1.81 12.97 -2.77
CA HIS A 286 1.79 13.73 -1.53
C HIS A 286 0.70 13.27 -0.54
N GLU A 287 -0.35 12.60 -0.98
CA GLU A 287 -1.36 12.04 -0.08
C GLU A 287 -1.01 10.62 0.44
N SER A 288 0.04 10.00 -0.10
CA SER A 288 0.43 8.64 0.26
C SER A 288 1.40 8.62 1.44
N SER A 289 1.25 7.60 2.30
CA SER A 289 2.12 7.32 3.46
C SER A 289 2.66 5.91 3.36
N LEU A 290 3.84 5.67 3.93
CA LEU A 290 4.42 4.32 3.98
C LEU A 290 3.75 3.50 5.08
N ALA A 291 3.50 2.22 4.82
CA ALA A 291 3.12 1.27 5.86
C ALA A 291 4.38 0.85 6.62
N CYS A 292 4.51 1.33 7.86
CA CYS A 292 5.64 1.09 8.74
C CYS A 292 5.16 0.45 10.04
N GLU A 293 5.68 -0.74 10.35
CA GLU A 293 5.28 -1.53 11.52
C GLU A 293 6.47 -1.75 12.46
N ALA A 294 6.25 -1.70 13.78
CA ALA A 294 7.25 -2.01 14.82
C ALA A 294 6.82 -3.17 15.73
N HIS A 295 7.50 -4.30 15.60
CA HIS A 295 7.25 -5.51 16.37
C HIS A 295 8.14 -5.53 17.60
N ILE A 296 7.57 -5.20 18.76
CA ILE A 296 8.28 -5.21 20.05
C ILE A 296 8.16 -6.61 20.66
N SER A 297 9.28 -7.28 20.90
CA SER A 297 9.30 -8.53 21.66
C SER A 297 9.35 -8.24 23.15
N ASN A 298 8.54 -8.97 23.94
CA ASN A 298 8.58 -8.89 25.41
C ASN A 298 9.73 -9.73 26.01
N THR A 299 10.43 -10.52 25.20
CA THR A 299 11.56 -11.33 25.68
C THR A 299 12.82 -10.49 25.72
N ALA A 300 13.48 -10.44 26.89
CA ALA A 300 14.73 -9.70 27.08
C ALA A 300 15.87 -10.11 26.12
N ALA A 301 15.75 -11.26 25.47
CA ALA A 301 16.73 -11.80 24.53
C ALA A 301 16.61 -11.23 23.10
N HIS A 302 15.46 -10.66 22.71
CA HIS A 302 15.25 -10.17 21.35
C HIS A 302 14.80 -8.72 21.37
N ALA A 303 15.75 -7.85 21.07
CA ALA A 303 15.54 -6.66 20.28
C ALA A 303 14.33 -6.79 19.33
N GLY A 304 13.37 -5.86 19.40
CA GLY A 304 12.26 -5.83 18.43
C GLY A 304 12.76 -5.61 17.00
N TYR A 305 11.87 -5.70 16.03
CA TYR A 305 12.20 -5.39 14.63
C TYR A 305 11.18 -4.43 14.03
N CYS A 306 11.64 -3.66 13.04
CA CYS A 306 10.80 -2.78 12.24
C CYS A 306 10.56 -3.40 10.88
N GLU A 307 9.38 -3.16 10.31
CA GLU A 307 9.03 -3.48 8.94
C GLU A 307 8.57 -2.24 8.20
N VAL A 308 8.85 -2.21 6.91
CA VAL A 308 8.41 -1.15 6.02
C VAL A 308 8.04 -1.74 4.67
N VAL A 309 6.88 -1.34 4.16
CA VAL A 309 6.43 -1.73 2.82
C VAL A 309 6.79 -0.63 1.85
N ILE A 310 7.71 -0.91 0.94
CA ILE A 310 8.16 0.00 -0.11
C ILE A 310 7.44 -0.36 -1.41
N PRO A 311 6.54 0.50 -1.94
CA PRO A 311 5.77 0.17 -3.14
C PRO A 311 6.61 0.06 -4.42
N SER A 312 7.66 0.88 -4.56
CA SER A 312 8.54 0.84 -5.73
C SER A 312 9.70 -0.15 -5.57
N PRO A 313 9.90 -1.08 -6.53
CA PRO A 313 11.07 -1.95 -6.51
C PRO A 313 12.38 -1.21 -6.70
N GLU A 314 12.42 -0.13 -7.47
CA GLU A 314 13.61 0.70 -7.65
C GLU A 314 14.03 1.36 -6.34
N ALA A 315 13.06 1.89 -5.58
CA ALA A 315 13.32 2.49 -4.27
C ALA A 315 13.82 1.45 -3.25
N ALA A 316 13.19 0.27 -3.20
CA ALA A 316 13.62 -0.81 -2.31
C ALA A 316 15.02 -1.33 -2.69
N LEU A 317 15.28 -1.53 -3.97
CA LEU A 317 16.57 -2.00 -4.49
C LEU A 317 17.69 -0.98 -4.19
N ALA A 318 17.43 0.31 -4.41
CA ALA A 318 18.38 1.37 -4.08
C ALA A 318 18.70 1.42 -2.58
N TRP A 319 17.70 1.21 -1.73
CA TRP A 319 17.91 1.20 -0.28
C TRP A 319 18.70 -0.04 0.19
N VAL A 320 18.35 -1.23 -0.29
CA VAL A 320 19.10 -2.47 0.01
C VAL A 320 20.53 -2.37 -0.51
N ALA A 321 20.76 -1.78 -1.69
CA ALA A 321 22.11 -1.53 -2.20
C ALA A 321 22.92 -0.60 -1.30
N ALA A 322 22.30 0.45 -0.75
CA ALA A 322 22.95 1.40 0.12
C ALA A 322 23.34 0.81 1.49
N VAL A 323 22.53 -0.11 2.02
CA VAL A 323 22.76 -0.74 3.34
C VAL A 323 23.60 -2.02 3.23
N ASN A 324 23.14 -2.98 2.42
CA ASN A 324 23.76 -4.31 2.34
C ASN A 324 24.83 -4.42 1.25
N GLY A 325 24.87 -3.47 0.32
CA GLY A 325 25.69 -3.57 -0.89
C GLY A 325 25.01 -4.36 -2.03
N ILE A 326 25.50 -4.13 -3.26
CA ILE A 326 24.94 -4.73 -4.49
C ILE A 326 25.24 -6.23 -4.65
N CYS A 327 26.21 -6.77 -3.91
CA CYS A 327 26.59 -8.18 -3.97
C CYS A 327 25.80 -9.07 -2.99
N HIS A 328 24.88 -8.47 -2.20
CA HIS A 328 24.13 -9.21 -1.19
C HIS A 328 23.00 -10.04 -1.81
N GLU A 329 22.67 -11.19 -1.21
CA GLU A 329 21.59 -12.07 -1.67
C GLU A 329 20.24 -11.36 -1.75
N SER A 330 19.94 -10.46 -0.81
CA SER A 330 18.72 -9.65 -0.80
C SER A 330 18.64 -8.70 -2.00
N PHE A 331 19.78 -8.16 -2.45
CA PHE A 331 19.82 -7.34 -3.66
C PHE A 331 19.54 -8.20 -4.90
N ALA A 332 20.18 -9.36 -5.02
CA ALA A 332 19.94 -10.30 -6.13
C ALA A 332 18.48 -10.78 -6.18
N LEU A 333 17.90 -11.11 -5.01
CA LEU A 333 16.50 -11.49 -4.87
C LEU A 333 15.56 -10.39 -5.36
N LEU A 334 15.81 -9.13 -4.97
CA LEU A 334 15.02 -7.99 -5.41
C LEU A 334 15.20 -7.68 -6.90
N GLN A 335 16.41 -7.79 -7.43
CA GLN A 335 16.65 -7.59 -8.85
C GLN A 335 15.91 -8.64 -9.70
N GLN A 336 15.89 -9.89 -9.24
CA GLN A 336 15.21 -10.98 -9.94
C GLN A 336 13.68 -10.92 -9.83
N LYS A 337 13.15 -10.61 -8.64
CA LYS A 337 11.71 -10.71 -8.34
C LYS A 337 10.99 -9.37 -8.28
N GLY A 338 11.69 -8.28 -8.00
CA GLY A 338 11.11 -6.93 -7.84
C GLY A 338 10.52 -6.38 -9.13
N SER A 339 11.12 -6.70 -10.29
CA SER A 339 10.56 -6.37 -11.61
C SER A 339 9.17 -6.95 -11.85
N ARG A 340 8.80 -8.02 -11.12
CA ARG A 340 7.48 -8.64 -11.20
C ARG A 340 6.43 -7.97 -10.30
N VAL A 341 6.85 -7.19 -9.30
CA VAL A 341 5.96 -6.46 -8.40
C VAL A 341 5.45 -5.17 -9.03
N SER A 342 6.29 -4.52 -9.83
CA SER A 342 5.88 -3.37 -10.64
C SER A 342 5.23 -3.84 -11.93
N SER A 343 4.03 -4.41 -11.85
CA SER A 343 3.13 -4.08 -12.97
C SER A 343 2.89 -2.58 -12.83
N GLU A 344 3.42 -1.79 -13.77
CA GLU A 344 3.25 -0.34 -13.74
C GLU A 344 1.76 0.02 -13.57
N ALA A 345 0.87 -0.81 -14.10
CA ALA A 345 -0.57 -0.67 -13.96
C ALA A 345 -1.04 -0.66 -12.50
N TRP A 346 -0.57 -1.56 -11.64
CA TRP A 346 -1.02 -1.60 -10.24
C TRP A 346 -0.55 -0.36 -9.48
N THR A 347 0.73 -0.01 -9.63
CA THR A 347 1.33 1.15 -8.93
C THR A 347 0.78 2.50 -9.41
N ARG A 348 0.24 2.56 -10.64
CA ARG A 348 -0.49 3.74 -11.16
C ARG A 348 -1.84 3.95 -10.50
N LEU A 349 -2.45 2.94 -9.88
CA LEU A 349 -3.69 3.12 -9.16
C LEU A 349 -3.46 3.93 -7.87
N PRO A 350 -4.37 4.87 -7.53
CA PRO A 350 -4.36 5.52 -6.22
C PRO A 350 -4.29 4.48 -5.09
N GLN A 351 -3.56 4.78 -4.01
CA GLN A 351 -3.41 3.85 -2.88
C GLN A 351 -4.78 3.44 -2.31
N SER A 352 -5.69 4.40 -2.13
CA SER A 352 -7.06 4.16 -1.66
C SER A 352 -7.83 3.18 -2.55
N THR A 353 -7.66 3.25 -3.87
CA THR A 353 -8.23 2.30 -4.82
C THR A 353 -7.64 0.91 -4.63
N ARG A 354 -6.31 0.80 -4.49
CA ARG A 354 -5.63 -0.49 -4.25
C ARG A 354 -6.06 -1.14 -2.95
N ASP A 355 -6.16 -0.37 -1.87
CA ASP A 355 -6.58 -0.87 -0.55
C ASP A 355 -7.99 -1.45 -0.61
N ARG A 356 -8.92 -0.76 -1.29
CA ARG A 356 -10.29 -1.22 -1.49
C ARG A 356 -10.37 -2.46 -2.37
N ILE A 357 -9.59 -2.53 -3.45
CA ILE A 357 -9.47 -3.75 -4.27
C ILE A 357 -8.98 -4.92 -3.41
N GLY A 358 -7.99 -4.68 -2.54
CA GLY A 358 -7.45 -5.67 -1.63
C GLY A 358 -8.48 -6.25 -0.64
N MET A 359 -9.61 -5.56 -0.40
CA MET A 359 -10.69 -6.08 0.45
C MET A 359 -11.50 -7.20 -0.19
N TRP A 360 -11.53 -7.29 -1.52
CA TRP A 360 -12.33 -8.29 -2.26
C TRP A 360 -11.53 -9.10 -3.29
N CYS A 361 -10.29 -8.73 -3.56
CA CYS A 361 -9.39 -9.46 -4.46
C CYS A 361 -8.06 -9.77 -3.77
N THR A 362 -7.80 -11.06 -3.54
CA THR A 362 -6.50 -11.55 -3.09
C THR A 362 -5.76 -12.19 -4.25
N PHE A 363 -4.58 -11.67 -4.60
CA PHE A 363 -3.73 -12.25 -5.66
C PHE A 363 -3.16 -13.61 -5.23
N ARG A 364 -3.19 -14.58 -6.14
CA ARG A 364 -2.57 -15.90 -5.99
C ARG A 364 -1.05 -15.77 -6.11
N LYS A 365 -0.34 -16.82 -5.68
CA LYS A 365 1.13 -16.88 -5.81
C LYS A 365 1.51 -16.81 -7.28
N GLY A 366 2.30 -15.79 -7.64
CA GLY A 366 2.73 -15.56 -9.03
C GLY A 366 1.67 -14.94 -9.93
N GLU A 367 0.54 -14.49 -9.38
CA GLU A 367 -0.46 -13.72 -10.13
C GLU A 367 -0.07 -12.24 -10.18
N HIS A 368 -0.18 -11.65 -11.36
CA HIS A 368 0.22 -10.29 -11.68
C HIS A 368 -0.98 -9.46 -12.15
N PHE A 369 -1.19 -8.32 -11.51
CA PHE A 369 -2.21 -7.34 -11.91
C PHE A 369 -1.90 -6.76 -13.30
N ARG A 370 -2.91 -6.64 -14.17
CA ARG A 370 -2.76 -6.06 -15.51
C ARG A 370 -3.57 -4.79 -15.69
N ALA A 371 -4.85 -4.81 -15.32
CA ALA A 371 -5.73 -3.65 -15.44
C ALA A 371 -6.87 -3.68 -14.43
N TYR A 372 -7.43 -2.50 -14.17
CA TYR A 372 -8.65 -2.32 -13.40
C TYR A 372 -9.52 -1.30 -14.12
N ALA A 373 -10.77 -1.65 -14.36
CA ALA A 373 -11.81 -0.75 -14.84
C ALA A 373 -12.88 -0.63 -13.76
N ARG A 374 -13.16 0.59 -13.32
CA ARG A 374 -14.25 0.85 -12.37
C ARG A 374 -15.61 0.65 -13.06
N ASP A 375 -16.59 0.28 -12.27
CA ASP A 375 -17.99 0.33 -12.71
C ASP A 375 -18.39 1.79 -12.97
N SER A 376 -19.10 2.03 -14.07
CA SER A 376 -19.48 3.38 -14.53
C SER A 376 -20.49 4.10 -13.62
N HIS A 377 -21.19 3.37 -12.74
CA HIS A 377 -22.05 3.96 -11.71
C HIS A 377 -21.24 4.34 -10.46
N SER A 378 -19.98 3.93 -10.37
CA SER A 378 -19.09 4.27 -9.25
C SER A 378 -18.43 5.62 -9.48
N SER A 379 -18.55 6.51 -8.50
CA SER A 379 -17.81 7.78 -8.50
C SER A 379 -16.30 7.53 -8.43
N GLU A 380 -15.48 8.52 -8.77
CA GLU A 380 -14.02 8.41 -8.60
C GLU A 380 -13.64 8.19 -7.12
N LYS A 381 -14.40 8.77 -6.20
CA LYS A 381 -14.25 8.56 -4.76
C LYS A 381 -14.60 7.15 -4.31
N ASP A 382 -15.32 6.38 -5.13
CA ASP A 382 -15.70 4.98 -4.88
C ASP A 382 -14.84 3.99 -5.67
N ALA A 383 -13.84 4.48 -6.41
CA ALA A 383 -12.91 3.63 -7.16
C ALA A 383 -12.29 2.57 -6.23
N GLY A 384 -12.30 1.33 -6.70
CA GLY A 384 -11.84 0.15 -5.98
C GLY A 384 -12.91 -0.56 -5.15
N LEU A 385 -14.13 -0.01 -4.97
CA LEU A 385 -15.23 -0.71 -4.30
C LEU A 385 -15.96 -1.71 -5.21
N GLY A 386 -15.81 -1.57 -6.52
CA GLY A 386 -16.40 -2.46 -7.51
C GLY A 386 -15.83 -2.19 -8.91
N GLY A 387 -15.98 -3.14 -9.81
CA GLY A 387 -15.49 -3.08 -11.17
C GLY A 387 -14.96 -4.42 -11.67
N ILE A 388 -14.11 -4.34 -12.68
CA ILE A 388 -13.47 -5.49 -13.30
C ILE A 388 -11.97 -5.34 -13.14
N LEU A 389 -11.33 -6.42 -12.71
CA LEU A 389 -9.90 -6.52 -12.53
C LEU A 389 -9.37 -7.65 -13.42
N VAL A 390 -8.34 -7.35 -14.20
CA VAL A 390 -7.65 -8.29 -15.08
C VAL A 390 -6.30 -8.61 -14.45
N THR A 391 -6.01 -9.91 -14.28
CA THR A 391 -4.67 -10.40 -13.97
C THR A 391 -4.14 -11.23 -15.13
N ASP A 392 -2.91 -11.70 -15.03
CA ASP A 392 -2.35 -12.69 -15.95
C ASP A 392 -2.93 -14.10 -15.81
N GLN A 393 -3.74 -14.37 -14.77
CA GLN A 393 -4.33 -15.69 -14.53
C GLN A 393 -5.86 -15.71 -14.64
N ARG A 394 -6.53 -14.57 -14.39
CA ARG A 394 -7.99 -14.53 -14.28
C ARG A 394 -8.58 -13.14 -14.50
N LEU A 395 -9.84 -13.13 -14.89
CA LEU A 395 -10.74 -11.98 -14.89
C LEU A 395 -11.58 -12.02 -13.60
N VAL A 396 -11.46 -10.99 -12.77
CA VAL A 396 -12.21 -10.86 -11.52
C VAL A 396 -13.24 -9.76 -11.68
N PHE A 397 -14.50 -10.06 -11.36
CA PHE A 397 -15.58 -9.10 -11.29
C PHE A 397 -16.02 -8.94 -9.84
N HIS A 398 -16.23 -7.70 -9.40
CA HIS A 398 -16.83 -7.42 -8.11
C HIS A 398 -17.81 -6.27 -8.21
N LEU A 399 -19.06 -6.48 -7.78
CA LEU A 399 -20.04 -5.42 -7.64
C LEU A 399 -20.96 -5.74 -6.46
N TYR A 400 -20.91 -4.90 -5.43
CA TYR A 400 -21.66 -5.06 -4.17
C TYR A 400 -21.39 -6.41 -3.47
N ARG A 401 -22.33 -7.35 -3.53
CA ARG A 401 -22.26 -8.67 -2.89
C ARG A 401 -21.84 -9.77 -3.87
N THR A 402 -21.68 -9.43 -5.13
CA THR A 402 -21.40 -10.37 -6.20
C THR A 402 -19.92 -10.31 -6.54
N THR A 403 -19.24 -11.44 -6.40
CA THR A 403 -17.85 -11.60 -6.82
C THR A 403 -17.74 -12.83 -7.70
N TRP A 404 -17.15 -12.68 -8.88
CA TRP A 404 -16.81 -13.81 -9.75
C TRP A 404 -15.34 -13.75 -10.13
N SER A 405 -14.77 -14.92 -10.40
CA SER A 405 -13.39 -15.09 -10.83
C SER A 405 -13.42 -16.11 -11.96
N LEU A 406 -13.04 -15.69 -13.16
CA LEU A 406 -13.00 -16.52 -14.36
C LEU A 406 -11.53 -16.75 -14.75
N PRO A 407 -11.04 -18.00 -14.80
CA PRO A 407 -9.67 -18.27 -15.23
C PRO A 407 -9.47 -17.87 -16.70
N LEU A 408 -8.35 -17.23 -17.02
CA LEU A 408 -8.00 -16.84 -18.40
C LEU A 408 -7.26 -17.94 -19.17
N SER A 409 -6.97 -19.05 -18.49
CA SER A 409 -6.47 -20.28 -19.12
C SER A 409 -7.55 -21.07 -19.88
N GLU A 410 -8.83 -20.76 -19.63
CA GLU A 410 -9.98 -21.39 -20.30
C GLU A 410 -10.51 -20.47 -21.40
N PRO A 411 -11.10 -21.02 -22.49
CA PRO A 411 -11.73 -20.19 -23.51
C PRO A 411 -12.83 -19.31 -22.90
N LEU A 412 -12.76 -18.02 -23.21
CA LEU A 412 -13.65 -17.00 -22.65
C LEU A 412 -14.22 -16.17 -23.79
N THR A 413 -15.54 -16.10 -23.89
CA THR A 413 -16.21 -15.16 -24.81
C THR A 413 -16.69 -13.95 -24.03
N LEU A 414 -16.19 -12.76 -24.38
CA LEU A 414 -16.59 -11.49 -23.80
C LEU A 414 -17.56 -10.79 -24.76
N PHE A 415 -18.79 -10.60 -24.31
CA PHE A 415 -19.81 -9.85 -25.02
C PHE A 415 -19.71 -8.38 -24.63
N VAL A 416 -19.53 -7.51 -25.62
CA VAL A 416 -19.38 -6.08 -25.44
C VAL A 416 -20.54 -5.38 -26.12
N ARG A 417 -21.30 -4.64 -25.33
CA ARG A 417 -22.41 -3.81 -25.82
C ARG A 417 -22.11 -2.35 -25.58
N ALA A 418 -21.94 -1.58 -26.64
CA ALA A 418 -21.78 -0.15 -26.50
C ALA A 418 -23.06 0.53 -26.03
N ARG A 419 -22.90 1.51 -25.15
CA ARG A 419 -23.99 2.35 -24.62
C ARG A 419 -23.48 3.77 -24.47
N ASN A 420 -23.81 4.69 -25.36
CA ASN A 420 -23.39 6.10 -25.25
C ASN A 420 -21.90 6.24 -24.81
N ALA A 421 -21.66 6.59 -23.53
CA ALA A 421 -20.35 6.80 -22.91
C ALA A 421 -19.73 5.56 -22.20
N THR A 422 -20.42 4.42 -22.18
CA THR A 422 -20.01 3.20 -21.48
C THR A 422 -20.07 1.96 -22.37
N PHE A 423 -19.45 0.89 -21.91
CA PHE A 423 -19.60 -0.46 -22.47
C PHE A 423 -20.21 -1.37 -21.41
N GLY A 424 -21.34 -2.01 -21.73
CA GLY A 424 -21.87 -3.12 -20.96
C GLY A 424 -21.09 -4.39 -21.31
N LEU A 425 -20.57 -5.06 -20.28
CA LEU A 425 -19.78 -6.28 -20.44
C LEU A 425 -20.54 -7.49 -19.90
N ALA A 426 -20.49 -8.61 -20.61
CA ALA A 426 -20.92 -9.91 -20.13
C ALA A 426 -19.90 -10.98 -20.54
N ALA A 427 -19.70 -11.99 -19.70
CA ALA A 427 -18.71 -13.03 -19.92
C ALA A 427 -19.38 -14.41 -20.01
N LEU A 428 -19.00 -15.19 -21.01
CA LEU A 428 -19.43 -16.57 -21.21
C LEU A 428 -18.19 -17.48 -21.17
N PRO A 429 -17.94 -18.18 -20.05
CA PRO A 429 -16.88 -19.18 -19.99
C PRO A 429 -17.26 -20.41 -20.83
N ALA A 430 -16.26 -21.17 -21.28
CA ALA A 430 -16.48 -22.39 -22.07
C ALA A 430 -17.47 -23.36 -21.41
N GLY A 431 -18.62 -23.59 -22.07
CA GLY A 431 -19.67 -24.50 -21.57
C GLY A 431 -20.46 -23.98 -20.37
N GLY A 432 -20.30 -22.70 -19.99
CA GLY A 432 -21.04 -22.08 -18.90
C GLY A 432 -22.26 -21.27 -19.34
N GLU A 433 -22.91 -20.65 -18.36
CA GLU A 433 -23.96 -19.65 -18.59
C GLU A 433 -23.35 -18.25 -18.75
N MET A 434 -23.99 -17.42 -19.58
CA MET A 434 -23.60 -16.03 -19.74
C MET A 434 -23.78 -15.27 -18.42
N ARG A 435 -22.74 -14.57 -17.97
CA ARG A 435 -22.73 -13.81 -16.73
C ARG A 435 -22.65 -12.31 -17.03
N PRO A 436 -23.71 -11.53 -16.75
CA PRO A 436 -23.66 -10.08 -16.92
C PRO A 436 -22.70 -9.48 -15.89
N MET A 437 -21.73 -8.68 -16.32
CA MET A 437 -20.76 -8.03 -15.45
C MET A 437 -21.26 -6.61 -15.10
N CYS A 438 -20.45 -5.58 -15.37
CA CYS A 438 -20.83 -4.18 -15.17
C CYS A 438 -20.74 -3.38 -16.47
N ASN A 439 -21.15 -2.12 -16.37
CA ASN A 439 -20.85 -1.11 -17.37
C ASN A 439 -19.51 -0.46 -17.01
N VAL A 440 -18.59 -0.32 -17.96
CA VAL A 440 -17.31 0.39 -17.77
C VAL A 440 -17.28 1.66 -18.62
N LEU A 441 -16.54 2.68 -18.18
CA LEU A 441 -16.33 3.89 -18.98
C LEU A 441 -15.49 3.55 -20.22
N ARG A 442 -15.79 4.21 -21.35
CA ARG A 442 -15.08 3.97 -22.62
C ARG A 442 -13.55 4.07 -22.50
N GLY A 443 -13.04 5.04 -21.73
CA GLY A 443 -11.59 5.21 -21.51
C GLY A 443 -10.95 4.09 -20.70
N ASP A 444 -11.69 3.52 -19.73
CA ASP A 444 -11.20 2.40 -18.91
C ASP A 444 -11.29 1.08 -19.66
N ALA A 445 -12.22 0.96 -20.61
CA ALA A 445 -12.43 -0.24 -21.41
C ALA A 445 -11.24 -0.55 -22.33
N ALA A 446 -10.63 0.48 -22.94
CA ALA A 446 -9.43 0.31 -23.77
C ALA A 446 -8.29 -0.36 -22.99
N LEU A 447 -8.01 0.12 -21.77
CA LEU A 447 -7.00 -0.48 -20.88
C LEU A 447 -7.35 -1.93 -20.50
N LEU A 448 -8.64 -2.22 -20.35
CA LEU A 448 -9.13 -3.56 -20.02
C LEU A 448 -8.96 -4.53 -21.20
N PHE A 449 -9.30 -4.10 -22.42
CA PHE A 449 -9.16 -4.91 -23.62
C PHE A 449 -7.69 -5.15 -23.96
N ASP A 450 -6.85 -4.12 -23.96
CA ASP A 450 -5.39 -4.26 -24.14
C ASP A 450 -4.80 -5.29 -23.16
N ALA A 451 -5.24 -5.23 -21.89
CA ALA A 451 -4.79 -6.16 -20.86
C ALA A 451 -5.29 -7.58 -21.07
N LEU A 452 -6.53 -7.76 -21.52
CA LEU A 452 -7.14 -9.06 -21.78
C LEU A 452 -6.53 -9.73 -23.01
N GLU A 453 -6.35 -9.00 -24.11
CA GLU A 453 -5.69 -9.51 -25.31
C GLU A 453 -4.25 -9.97 -25.04
N ALA A 454 -3.55 -9.26 -24.15
CA ALA A 454 -2.17 -9.60 -23.79
C ALA A 454 -2.04 -10.89 -22.95
N VAL A 455 -3.11 -11.38 -22.32
CA VAL A 455 -3.02 -12.50 -21.35
C VAL A 455 -3.94 -13.67 -21.65
N ALA A 456 -5.03 -13.46 -22.40
CA ALA A 456 -6.05 -14.46 -22.64
C ALA A 456 -5.93 -15.00 -24.07
N GLU A 457 -5.10 -16.03 -24.25
CA GLU A 457 -4.81 -16.63 -25.56
C GLU A 457 -6.06 -17.10 -26.33
N ASN A 458 -7.13 -17.45 -25.59
CA ASN A 458 -8.39 -17.96 -26.13
C ASN A 458 -9.57 -17.01 -25.88
N LEU A 459 -9.29 -15.70 -25.81
CA LEU A 459 -10.33 -14.68 -25.71
C LEU A 459 -11.03 -14.50 -27.05
N LYS A 460 -12.36 -14.59 -27.04
CA LYS A 460 -13.21 -14.16 -28.14
C LYS A 460 -13.98 -12.93 -27.71
N VAL A 461 -13.88 -11.83 -28.43
CA VAL A 461 -14.70 -10.64 -28.18
C VAL A 461 -15.84 -10.60 -29.20
N GLU A 462 -17.08 -10.53 -28.74
CA GLU A 462 -18.27 -10.42 -29.58
C GLU A 462 -18.96 -9.07 -29.30
N THR A 463 -19.18 -8.27 -30.35
CA THR A 463 -19.85 -6.97 -30.26
C THR A 463 -21.25 -7.05 -30.85
N GLU A 464 -22.27 -6.57 -30.13
CA GLU A 464 -23.66 -6.55 -30.64
C GLU A 464 -23.88 -5.54 -31.80
N ASP A 465 -23.03 -4.53 -31.92
CA ASP A 465 -23.09 -3.53 -33.00
C ASP A 465 -22.00 -3.79 -34.05
N GLU A 466 -22.39 -4.14 -35.28
CA GLU A 466 -21.45 -4.34 -36.40
C GLU A 466 -20.61 -3.09 -36.71
N GLY A 467 -21.09 -1.89 -36.34
CA GLY A 467 -20.36 -0.62 -36.50
C GLY A 467 -19.29 -0.34 -35.43
N LEU A 468 -19.11 -1.23 -34.45
CA LEU A 468 -18.23 -1.01 -33.31
C LEU A 468 -16.96 -1.88 -33.29
N ALA A 469 -16.88 -2.88 -34.17
CA ALA A 469 -15.71 -3.74 -34.31
C ALA A 469 -14.43 -3.01 -34.75
N GLU A 470 -14.52 -1.75 -35.21
CA GLU A 470 -13.37 -0.89 -35.51
C GLU A 470 -12.89 -0.05 -34.31
N ALA A 471 -13.69 0.07 -33.24
CA ALA A 471 -13.40 0.92 -32.09
C ALA A 471 -13.07 0.13 -30.80
N ALA A 472 -13.44 -1.14 -30.75
CA ALA A 472 -12.98 -2.13 -29.77
C ALA A 472 -11.82 -2.90 -30.40
#